data_AF-A0A8T5HZG1-F1
#
_entry.id   AF-A0A8T5HZG1-F1
#
_cell.length_a   1.000
_cell.length_b   1.000
_cell.length_c   1.000
_cell.angle_alpha   90.00
_cell.angle_beta   90.00
_cell.angle_gamma   90.00
#
_symmetry.space_group_name_H-M   'P 1'
#
loop_
_entity.id
_entity.type
_entity.pdbx_description
1 polymer ?
#
loop_
_entity_poly.entity_id
_entity_poly.type
_entity_poly.pdbx_seq_one_letter_code
_entity_poly.pdbx_strand_id
1 'polypeptide(L)'
;MNLLNQILILLFSLTGIIFGLILALIAPEELRAGKKYFLLLKKIIFIVIFFLINYYLYLAENYYGLIPFTILGIVLFIIEFMQIKPIYELSNYLIFVIPYFFVTNNKFHLLLATLIFLYGLPTGTLLRKTFKNV
;
A
#
# COMPACT_ATOMS: atom_id res chain seq x y z
N MET A 1 -14.60 12.25 11.40
CA MET A 1 -13.65 13.37 11.19
C MET A 1 -14.16 14.25 10.05
N ASN A 2 -13.79 15.53 9.97
CA ASN A 2 -14.14 16.36 8.81
C ASN A 2 -13.31 15.94 7.57
N LEU A 3 -13.77 16.32 6.38
CA LEU A 3 -13.14 15.95 5.12
C LEU A 3 -11.68 16.44 5.02
N LEU A 4 -11.41 17.66 5.48
CA LEU A 4 -10.06 18.23 5.48
C LEU A 4 -9.07 17.35 6.24
N ASN A 5 -9.42 16.90 7.45
CA ASN A 5 -8.56 16.03 8.25
C ASN A 5 -8.33 14.68 7.57
N GLN A 6 -9.35 14.11 6.93
CA GLN A 6 -9.21 12.85 6.19
C GLN A 6 -8.21 12.99 5.05
N ILE A 7 -8.29 14.09 4.29
CA ILE A 7 -7.36 14.38 3.18
C ILE A 7 -5.93 14.59 3.71
N LEU A 8 -5.75 15.37 4.78
CA LEU A 8 -4.42 15.61 5.36
C LEU A 8 -3.76 14.31 5.86
N ILE A 9 -4.53 13.44 6.50
CA ILE A 9 -4.03 12.14 6.99
C ILE A 9 -3.68 11.22 5.81
N LEU A 10 -4.47 11.24 4.74
CA LEU A 10 -4.16 10.49 3.52
C LEU A 10 -2.89 11.02 2.85
N LEU A 11 -2.75 12.34 2.71
CA LEU A 11 -1.54 12.93 2.15
C LEU A 11 -0.31 12.56 2.98
N PHE A 12 -0.44 12.61 4.30
CA PHE A 12 0.63 12.16 5.19
C PHE A 12 0.94 10.67 5.02
N SER A 13 -0.07 9.80 4.94
CA SER A 13 0.17 8.36 4.76
C SER A 13 0.86 8.05 3.44
N LEU A 14 0.56 8.80 2.38
CA LEU A 14 1.22 8.68 1.08
C LEU A 14 2.71 9.05 1.13
N THR A 15 3.17 9.82 2.12
CA THR A 15 4.61 10.14 2.27
C THR A 15 5.48 8.93 2.58
N GLY A 16 4.90 7.79 3.00
CA GLY A 16 5.65 6.55 3.22
C GLY A 16 6.47 6.12 2.00
N ILE A 17 5.98 6.39 0.78
CA ILE A 17 6.72 6.12 -0.46
C ILE A 17 7.96 7.00 -0.59
N ILE A 18 7.87 8.27 -0.18
CA ILE A 18 8.98 9.22 -0.21
C ILE A 18 10.04 8.78 0.79
N PHE A 19 9.64 8.41 2.01
CA PHE A 19 10.58 7.87 3.01
C PHE A 19 11.23 6.56 2.55
N GLY A 20 10.47 5.69 1.88
CA GLY A 20 11.03 4.49 1.24
C GLY A 20 12.10 4.82 0.19
N LEU A 21 11.85 5.82 -0.66
CA LEU A 21 12.83 6.30 -1.64
C LEU A 21 14.08 6.88 -0.96
N ILE A 22 13.91 7.67 0.10
CA ILE A 22 15.02 8.23 0.90
C ILE A 22 15.85 7.10 1.52
N LEU A 23 15.22 6.07 2.10
CA LEU A 23 15.92 4.90 2.64
C LEU A 23 16.75 4.21 1.55
N ALA A 24 16.17 4.06 0.35
CA ALA A 24 16.90 3.51 -0.77
C ALA A 24 18.08 4.38 -1.21
N LEU A 25 18.01 5.71 -1.04
CA LEU A 25 19.09 6.65 -1.34
C LEU A 25 20.25 6.57 -0.35
N ILE A 26 19.95 6.44 0.94
CA ILE A 26 20.93 6.46 2.03
C ILE A 26 21.78 5.18 2.06
N ALA A 27 21.18 4.01 1.86
CA ALA A 27 21.87 2.73 1.98
C ALA A 27 21.64 1.80 0.77
N PRO A 28 22.12 2.19 -0.44
CA PRO A 28 21.93 1.38 -1.65
C PRO A 28 22.55 -0.03 -1.58
N GLU A 29 23.63 -0.19 -0.83
CA GLU A 29 24.35 -1.46 -0.65
C GLU A 29 23.47 -2.48 0.06
N GLU A 30 22.79 -2.05 1.14
CA GLU A 30 21.89 -2.87 1.95
C GLU A 30 20.67 -3.33 1.16
N LEU A 31 20.21 -2.56 0.17
CA LEU A 31 19.07 -2.95 -0.66
C LEU A 31 19.33 -4.20 -1.49
N ARG A 32 20.58 -4.41 -1.92
CA ARG A 32 20.93 -5.54 -2.79
C ARG A 32 20.75 -6.85 -2.03
N ALA A 33 21.23 -6.92 -0.79
CA ALA A 33 21.05 -8.07 0.10
C ALA A 33 19.62 -8.12 0.68
N GLY A 34 19.06 -6.95 1.00
CA GLY A 34 17.75 -6.78 1.64
C GLY A 34 16.53 -7.02 0.75
N LYS A 35 16.70 -7.09 -0.58
CA LYS A 35 15.59 -7.11 -1.56
C LYS A 35 14.50 -8.14 -1.23
N LYS A 36 14.89 -9.38 -0.89
CA LYS A 36 13.93 -10.45 -0.59
C LYS A 36 13.06 -10.14 0.63
N TYR A 37 13.63 -9.45 1.62
CA TYR A 37 12.92 -9.05 2.84
C TYR A 37 11.98 -7.89 2.57
N PHE A 38 12.38 -6.90 1.75
CA PHE A 38 11.48 -5.82 1.33
C PHE A 38 10.30 -6.34 0.50
N LEU A 39 10.54 -7.29 -0.41
CA LEU A 39 9.46 -7.95 -1.17
C LEU A 39 8.52 -8.74 -0.26
N LEU A 40 9.07 -9.49 0.71
CA LEU A 40 8.28 -10.24 1.67
C LEU A 40 7.44 -9.29 2.55
N LEU A 41 8.07 -8.25 3.09
CA LEU A 41 7.41 -7.25 3.92
C LEU A 41 6.27 -6.57 3.16
N LYS A 42 6.51 -6.16 1.91
CA LYS A 42 5.48 -5.60 1.02
C LYS A 42 4.30 -6.57 0.90
N LYS A 43 4.53 -7.84 0.56
CA LYS A 43 3.47 -8.85 0.43
C LYS A 43 2.68 -9.05 1.72
N ILE A 44 3.36 -9.13 2.87
CA ILE A 44 2.71 -9.28 4.17
C ILE A 44 1.81 -8.08 4.47
N ILE A 45 2.34 -6.86 4.32
CA ILE A 45 1.56 -5.65 4.58
C ILE A 45 0.37 -5.55 3.61
N PHE A 46 0.55 -5.88 2.33
CA PHE A 46 -0.55 -5.94 1.36
C PHE A 46 -1.67 -6.86 1.85
N ILE A 47 -1.32 -8.09 2.25
CA ILE A 47 -2.28 -9.09 2.76
C ILE A 47 -3.00 -8.55 4.00
N VAL A 48 -2.28 -7.95 4.94
CA VAL A 48 -2.85 -7.36 6.16
C VAL A 48 -3.85 -6.25 5.81
N ILE A 49 -3.46 -5.31 4.95
CA ILE A 49 -4.35 -4.21 4.52
C ILE A 49 -5.57 -4.76 3.78
N PHE A 50 -5.35 -5.71 2.86
CA PHE A 50 -6.41 -6.34 2.08
C PHE A 50 -7.46 -6.99 2.97
N PHE A 51 -7.04 -7.84 3.92
CA PHE A 51 -8.00 -8.48 4.84
C PHE A 51 -8.64 -7.47 5.78
N LEU A 52 -7.91 -6.47 6.27
CA LEU A 52 -8.46 -5.44 7.14
C LEU A 52 -9.58 -4.64 6.46
N ILE A 53 -9.37 -4.23 5.21
CA ILE A 53 -10.37 -3.48 4.42
C ILE A 53 -11.59 -4.37 4.14
N ASN A 54 -11.38 -5.61 3.69
CA ASN A 54 -12.50 -6.52 3.41
C ASN A 54 -13.30 -6.84 4.66
N TYR A 55 -12.63 -7.06 5.80
CA TYR A 55 -13.29 -7.24 7.09
C TYR A 55 -14.13 -6.01 7.46
N TYR A 56 -13.58 -4.81 7.29
CA TYR A 56 -14.29 -3.58 7.58
C TYR A 56 -15.51 -3.37 6.66
N LEU A 57 -15.35 -3.57 5.34
CA LEU A 57 -16.44 -3.44 4.37
C LEU A 57 -17.55 -4.47 4.61
N TYR A 58 -17.20 -5.68 5.04
CA TYR A 58 -18.15 -6.71 5.46
C TYR A 58 -18.95 -6.27 6.69
N LEU A 59 -18.28 -5.78 7.74
CA LEU A 59 -18.96 -5.27 8.95
C LEU A 59 -19.87 -4.07 8.66
N ALA A 60 -19.52 -3.25 7.67
CA ALA A 60 -20.33 -2.11 7.23
C ALA A 60 -21.45 -2.51 6.26
N GLU A 61 -21.64 -3.80 5.96
CA GLU A 61 -22.59 -4.34 4.97
C GLU A 61 -22.43 -3.70 3.57
N ASN A 62 -21.24 -3.18 3.26
CA ASN A 62 -20.96 -2.48 2.00
C ASN A 62 -20.49 -3.47 0.93
N TYR A 63 -21.40 -4.35 0.50
CA TYR A 63 -21.10 -5.37 -0.51
C TYR A 63 -20.73 -4.78 -1.88
N TYR A 64 -21.28 -3.61 -2.22
CA TYR A 64 -20.95 -2.88 -3.45
C TYR A 64 -19.49 -2.43 -3.49
N GLY A 65 -18.88 -2.12 -2.34
CA GLY A 65 -17.44 -1.85 -2.24
C GLY A 65 -16.61 -3.13 -2.08
N LEU A 66 -17.11 -4.09 -1.29
CA LEU A 66 -16.40 -5.32 -0.94
C LEU A 66 -16.03 -6.16 -2.16
N ILE A 67 -17.01 -6.48 -3.01
CA ILE A 67 -16.83 -7.38 -4.17
C ILE A 67 -15.80 -6.82 -5.16
N PRO A 68 -15.95 -5.58 -5.70
CA PRO A 68 -14.98 -5.07 -6.66
C PRO A 68 -13.60 -4.87 -6.03
N PHE A 69 -13.50 -4.45 -4.77
CA PHE A 69 -12.22 -4.33 -4.08
C PHE A 69 -11.53 -5.69 -3.91
N THR A 70 -12.29 -6.73 -3.54
CA THR A 70 -11.77 -8.10 -3.41
C THR A 70 -11.20 -8.58 -4.74
N ILE A 71 -11.96 -8.47 -5.82
CA ILE A 71 -11.55 -8.91 -7.16
C ILE A 71 -10.31 -8.15 -7.61
N LEU A 72 -10.33 -6.82 -7.52
CA LEU A 72 -9.21 -5.97 -7.93
C LEU A 72 -7.96 -6.26 -7.10
N GLY A 73 -8.09 -6.41 -5.79
CA GLY A 73 -6.98 -6.74 -4.90
C GLY A 73 -6.35 -8.09 -5.20
N ILE A 74 -7.15 -9.12 -5.49
CA ILE A 74 -6.64 -10.44 -5.91
C ILE A 74 -5.90 -10.34 -7.24
N VAL A 75 -6.47 -9.65 -8.23
CA VAL A 75 -5.84 -9.47 -9.55
C VAL A 75 -4.49 -8.75 -9.41
N LEU A 76 -4.44 -7.66 -8.65
CA LEU A 76 -3.20 -6.91 -8.41
C LEU A 76 -2.16 -7.73 -7.63
N PHE A 77 -2.59 -8.55 -6.67
CA PHE A 77 -1.70 -9.44 -5.93
C PHE A 77 -1.08 -10.51 -6.83
N ILE A 78 -1.86 -11.09 -7.76
CA ILE A 78 -1.37 -12.05 -8.75
C ILE A 78 -0.37 -11.37 -9.70
N ILE A 79 -0.71 -10.19 -10.22
CA ILE A 79 0.20 -9.41 -11.10
C ILE A 79 1.53 -9.12 -10.37
N GLU A 80 1.47 -8.77 -9.09
CA GLU A 80 2.67 -8.55 -8.27
C GLU A 80 3.50 -9.82 -8.11
N PHE A 81 2.84 -10.95 -7.85
CA PHE A 81 3.50 -12.23 -7.71
C PHE A 81 4.24 -12.64 -8.98
N MET A 82 3.68 -12.32 -10.14
CA MET A 82 4.26 -12.57 -11.46
C MET A 82 5.39 -11.59 -11.83
N GLN A 83 5.67 -10.55 -11.02
CA GLN A 83 6.74 -9.57 -11.24
C GLN A 83 6.74 -8.91 -12.63
N ILE A 84 5.55 -8.68 -13.21
CA ILE A 84 5.39 -8.37 -14.65
C ILE A 84 6.06 -7.04 -15.05
N LYS A 85 5.79 -5.95 -14.33
CA LYS A 85 6.41 -4.62 -14.57
C LYS A 85 6.45 -3.77 -13.30
N PRO A 86 7.44 -2.89 -13.18
CA PRO A 86 7.56 -1.96 -12.06
C PRO A 86 6.44 -0.93 -11.96
N ILE A 87 5.78 -0.57 -13.07
CA ILE A 87 4.64 0.36 -13.07
C ILE A 87 3.51 -0.14 -12.17
N TYR A 88 3.39 -1.47 -12.00
CA TYR A 88 2.39 -2.08 -11.14
C TYR A 88 2.71 -1.91 -9.64
N GLU A 89 3.95 -1.59 -9.26
CA GLU A 89 4.29 -1.34 -7.85
C GLU A 89 3.56 -0.10 -7.31
N LEU A 90 3.46 0.95 -8.12
CA LEU A 90 2.74 2.16 -7.75
C LEU A 90 1.22 1.93 -7.80
N SER A 91 0.72 1.17 -8.78
CA SER A 91 -0.71 0.84 -8.86
C SER A 91 -1.19 0.04 -7.64
N ASN A 92 -0.38 -0.92 -7.16
CA ASN A 92 -0.69 -1.69 -5.96
C ASN A 92 -0.64 -0.85 -4.68
N TYR A 93 0.15 0.22 -4.67
CA TYR A 93 0.16 1.19 -3.60
C TYR A 93 -1.12 2.03 -3.58
N LEU A 94 -1.51 2.54 -4.74
CA LEU A 94 -2.63 3.48 -4.86
C LEU A 94 -4.00 2.82 -4.72
N ILE A 95 -4.14 1.50 -4.89
CA ILE A 95 -5.42 0.82 -4.70
C ILE A 95 -6.02 1.07 -3.32
N PHE A 96 -5.19 1.24 -2.28
CA PHE A 96 -5.66 1.45 -0.90
C PHE A 96 -6.21 2.85 -0.63
N VAL A 97 -6.02 3.79 -1.56
CA VAL A 97 -6.58 5.15 -1.47
C VAL A 97 -8.10 5.14 -1.65
N ILE A 98 -8.63 4.29 -2.51
CA ILE A 98 -10.07 4.18 -2.78
C ILE A 98 -10.84 3.75 -1.52
N PRO A 99 -10.56 2.58 -0.90
CA PRO A 99 -11.27 2.10 0.28
C PRO A 99 -11.13 3.02 1.49
N TYR A 100 -10.07 3.84 1.57
CA TYR A 100 -9.87 4.80 2.65
C TYR A 100 -11.05 5.77 2.83
N PHE A 101 -11.68 6.22 1.74
CA PHE A 101 -12.84 7.12 1.80
C PHE A 101 -14.14 6.41 2.25
N PHE A 102 -14.18 5.09 2.23
CA PHE A 102 -15.33 4.31 2.68
C PHE A 102 -15.24 3.95 4.17
N VAL A 103 -14.12 4.24 4.84
CA VAL A 103 -13.94 3.98 6.28
C VAL A 103 -14.55 5.10 7.11
N THR A 104 -15.70 4.83 7.73
CA THR A 104 -16.44 5.77 8.61
C THR A 104 -15.92 5.77 10.05
N ASN A 105 -15.33 4.68 10.52
CA ASN A 105 -14.83 4.59 11.89
C ASN A 105 -13.44 5.24 12.02
N ASN A 106 -13.34 6.30 12.85
CA ASN A 106 -12.09 7.07 13.02
C ASN A 106 -10.88 6.20 13.44
N LYS A 107 -11.06 5.15 14.27
CA LYS A 107 -9.96 4.28 14.69
C LYS A 107 -9.43 3.44 13.53
N PHE A 108 -10.33 2.85 12.75
CA PHE A 108 -9.97 2.11 11.53
C PHE A 108 -9.33 3.02 10.49
N HIS A 109 -9.77 4.28 10.41
CA HIS A 109 -9.25 5.28 9.48
C HIS A 109 -7.77 5.57 9.75
N LEU A 110 -7.39 5.81 11.01
CA LEU A 110 -6.01 6.02 11.42
C LEU A 110 -5.14 4.77 11.26
N LEU A 111 -5.70 3.59 11.58
CA LEU A 111 -5.02 2.32 11.38
C LEU A 111 -4.70 2.09 9.90
N LEU A 112 -5.68 2.31 9.02
CA LEU A 112 -5.51 2.18 7.57
C LEU A 112 -4.48 3.18 7.04
N ALA A 113 -4.52 4.44 7.47
CA ALA A 113 -3.51 5.43 7.11
C ALA A 113 -2.10 4.98 7.52
N THR A 114 -1.95 4.45 8.72
CA THR A 114 -0.65 3.95 9.23
C THR A 114 -0.14 2.78 8.40
N LEU A 115 -1.02 1.86 8.01
CA LEU A 115 -0.65 0.74 7.17
C LEU A 115 -0.31 1.16 5.74
N ILE A 116 -1.03 2.14 5.16
CA ILE A 116 -0.68 2.74 3.86
C ILE A 116 0.71 3.38 3.93
N PHE A 117 1.02 4.10 5.00
CA PHE A 117 2.36 4.63 5.23
C PHE A 117 3.41 3.51 5.28
N LEU A 118 3.17 2.49 6.09
CA LEU A 118 4.09 1.36 6.27
C LEU A 118 4.29 0.58 4.96
N TYR A 119 3.24 0.39 4.15
CA TYR A 119 3.32 -0.21 2.83
C TYR A 119 4.11 0.64 1.83
N GLY A 120 4.09 1.96 2.02
CA GLY A 120 4.84 2.91 1.22
C GLY A 120 6.35 2.73 1.38
N LEU A 121 6.83 2.38 2.58
CA LEU A 121 8.27 2.20 2.86
C LEU A 121 8.93 1.14 1.96
N PRO A 122 8.51 -0.15 1.95
CA PRO A 122 9.12 -1.14 1.08
C PRO A 122 8.85 -0.84 -0.40
N THR A 123 7.71 -0.23 -0.74
CA THR A 123 7.37 0.13 -2.12
C THR A 123 8.32 1.20 -2.67
N GLY A 124 8.48 2.31 -1.96
CA GLY A 124 9.45 3.36 -2.29
C GLY A 124 10.88 2.84 -2.35
N THR A 125 11.22 1.94 -1.43
CA THR A 125 12.55 1.34 -1.38
C THR A 125 12.86 0.51 -2.64
N LEU A 126 11.88 -0.26 -3.14
CA LEU A 126 12.03 -1.13 -4.31
C LEU A 126 12.00 -0.34 -5.63
N LEU A 127 11.28 0.78 -5.68
CA LEU A 127 11.15 1.63 -6.86
C LEU A 127 12.50 2.14 -7.40
N ARG A 128 13.47 2.48 -6.55
CA ARG A 128 14.80 2.98 -6.98
C ARG A 128 15.52 1.99 -7.90
N LYS A 129 15.40 0.69 -7.64
CA LYS A 129 16.10 -0.33 -8.44
C LYS A 129 15.56 -0.40 -9.86
N THR A 130 14.27 -0.15 -10.03
CA THR A 130 13.65 -0.08 -11.35
C THR A 130 14.28 1.01 -12.20
N PHE A 131 14.45 2.22 -11.66
CA PHE A 131 14.98 3.35 -12.41
C PHE A 131 16.46 3.20 -12.81
N LYS A 132 17.20 2.25 -12.23
CA LYS A 132 18.60 1.94 -12.61
C LYS A 132 18.72 0.81 -13.64
N ASN A 133 17.64 0.06 -13.90
CA ASN A 133 17.62 -1.07 -14.84
C ASN A 133 16.91 -0.72 -16.17
N VAL A 134 16.58 0.56 -16.38
CA VAL A 134 16.14 1.17 -17.64
C VAL A 134 17.22 2.16 -18.03
#